data_AF-A0A914PXT9-F1
#
_entry.id   AF-A0A914PXT9-F1
#
_cell.length_a   1.000
_cell.length_b   1.000
_cell.length_c   1.000
_cell.angle_alpha   90.00
_cell.angle_beta   90.00
_cell.angle_gamma   90.00
#
_symmetry.space_group_name_H-M   'P 1'
#
loop_
_entity.id
_entity.type
_entity.pdbx_description
1 polymer ?
#
loop_
_entity_poly.entity_id
_entity_poly.type
_entity_poly.pdbx_seq_one_letter_code
_entity_poly.pdbx_strand_id
1 'polypeptide(L)'
;MALNRFTIIWVPLMHERIWRRQWYILIIFILSFFQICWRLHEPGTFVVLPDNGSYTSLKNPTAQALSVALSSVVYITTTVIAAILNVLTIIKFYLRKNISSSNVNVNETRLFLVSFVIFIAQLLRTLCTVLRSLFPDDKVLTAVISTALPIISNIFAWSGSVSLLLLSPTTRKEYLSFYLCKKCLQIKTITFSSKPAAQMTPIS
;
A
#
# COMPACT_ATOMS: atom_id res chain seq x y z
N MET A 1 0.21 8.84 -4.50
CA MET A 1 0.78 8.25 -5.73
C MET A 1 0.23 8.87 -7.01
N ALA A 2 -1.11 8.90 -7.21
CA ALA A 2 -1.71 9.48 -8.42
C ALA A 2 -1.30 10.93 -8.69
N LEU A 3 -1.30 11.80 -7.66
CA LEU A 3 -0.83 13.20 -7.77
C LEU A 3 0.64 13.30 -8.17
N ASN A 4 1.49 12.45 -7.59
CA ASN A 4 2.91 12.40 -7.93
C ASN A 4 3.09 12.14 -9.43
N ARG A 5 2.46 11.07 -9.94
CA ARG A 5 2.49 10.72 -11.36
C ARG A 5 1.89 11.80 -12.25
N PHE A 6 0.78 12.40 -11.85
CA PHE A 6 0.19 13.53 -12.57
C PHE A 6 1.19 14.68 -12.72
N THR A 7 1.85 15.09 -11.64
CA THR A 7 2.84 16.19 -11.70
C THR A 7 4.06 15.85 -12.55
N ILE A 8 4.57 14.61 -12.51
CA ILE A 8 5.67 14.16 -13.37
C ILE A 8 5.31 14.34 -14.85
N ILE A 9 4.10 13.89 -15.22
CA ILE A 9 3.70 13.84 -16.61
C ILE A 9 3.25 15.21 -17.10
N TRP A 10 2.47 15.95 -16.31
CA TRP A 10 1.86 17.21 -16.72
C TRP A 10 2.74 18.43 -16.46
N VAL A 11 3.50 18.45 -15.36
CA VAL A 11 4.21 19.66 -14.91
C VAL A 11 5.63 19.30 -14.40
N PRO A 12 6.51 18.77 -15.26
CA PRO A 12 7.81 18.22 -14.84
C PRO A 12 8.72 19.24 -14.14
N LEU A 13 8.71 20.51 -14.58
CA LEU A 13 9.50 21.59 -13.96
C LEU A 13 9.06 21.89 -12.52
N MET A 14 7.76 21.83 -12.25
CA MET A 14 7.22 22.04 -10.89
C MET A 14 7.33 20.78 -10.05
N HIS A 15 7.31 19.61 -10.68
CA HIS A 15 7.46 18.33 -9.99
C HIS A 15 8.75 18.31 -9.16
N GLU A 16 9.91 18.67 -9.73
CA GLU A 16 11.14 18.69 -8.95
C GLU A 16 11.07 19.66 -7.76
N ARG A 17 10.52 20.86 -7.93
CA ARG A 17 10.38 21.82 -6.83
C ARG A 17 9.48 21.31 -5.71
N ILE A 18 8.35 20.70 -6.06
CA ILE A 18 7.34 20.25 -5.09
C ILE A 18 7.82 19.01 -4.34
N TRP A 19 8.38 18.03 -5.05
CA TRP A 19 8.65 16.71 -4.48
C TRP A 19 10.07 16.54 -3.93
N ARG A 20 11.02 17.44 -4.24
CA ARG A 20 12.41 17.36 -3.74
C ARG A 20 12.53 17.43 -2.23
N ARG A 21 11.67 18.21 -1.56
CA ARG A 21 11.83 18.49 -0.12
C ARG A 21 11.19 17.47 0.83
N GLN A 22 10.60 16.37 0.35
CA GLN A 22 10.00 15.28 1.15
C GLN A 22 8.98 15.68 2.26
N TRP A 23 8.69 16.97 2.47
CA TRP A 23 7.76 17.49 3.49
C TRP A 23 6.35 16.88 3.40
N TYR A 24 5.94 16.49 2.19
CA TYR A 24 4.66 15.82 1.98
C TYR A 24 4.55 14.49 2.75
N ILE A 25 5.66 13.76 2.97
CA ILE A 25 5.68 12.52 3.76
C ILE A 25 5.35 12.86 5.22
N LEU A 26 6.00 13.91 5.76
CA LEU A 26 5.75 14.38 7.11
C LEU A 26 4.29 14.85 7.28
N ILE A 27 3.75 15.58 6.31
CA ILE A 27 2.34 16.03 6.32
C ILE A 27 1.39 14.82 6.31
N ILE A 28 1.62 13.83 5.44
CA ILE A 28 0.80 12.61 5.39
C ILE A 28 0.87 11.86 6.72
N PHE A 29 2.05 11.78 7.33
CA PHE A 29 2.25 11.14 8.63
C PHE A 29 1.48 11.86 9.74
N ILE A 30 1.61 13.19 9.83
CA ILE A 30 0.92 14.00 10.85
C ILE A 30 -0.60 13.89 10.69
N LEU A 31 -1.13 13.98 9.46
CA LEU A 31 -2.56 13.86 9.19
C LEU A 31 -3.09 12.47 9.58
N SER A 32 -2.34 11.41 9.27
CA SER A 32 -2.70 10.03 9.63
C SER A 32 -2.67 9.83 11.13
N PHE A 33 -1.66 10.38 11.81
CA PHE A 33 -1.51 10.33 13.26
C PHE A 33 -2.67 11.06 13.95
N PHE A 34 -3.01 12.26 13.49
CA PHE A 34 -4.14 13.03 14.02
C PHE A 34 -5.46 12.26 13.89
N GLN A 35 -5.70 11.60 12.76
CA GLN A 35 -6.89 10.78 12.56
C GLN A 35 -6.97 9.60 13.54
N ILE A 36 -5.83 8.96 13.85
CA ILE A 36 -5.77 7.88 14.84
C ILE A 36 -6.03 8.42 16.25
N CYS A 37 -5.34 9.50 16.63
CA CYS A 37 -5.51 10.14 17.94
C CYS A 37 -6.95 10.61 18.16
N TRP A 38 -7.60 11.17 17.14
CA TRP A 38 -9.01 11.55 17.18
C TRP A 38 -9.91 10.35 17.50
N ARG A 39 -9.69 9.22 16.82
CA ARG A 39 -10.46 7.98 17.06
C ARG A 39 -10.23 7.36 18.44
N LEU A 40 -9.07 7.59 19.03
CA LEU A 40 -8.73 7.15 20.40
C LEU A 40 -9.32 8.09 21.46
N HIS A 41 -9.49 9.38 21.14
CA HIS A 41 -10.08 10.36 22.04
C HIS A 41 -11.62 10.31 22.06
N GLU A 42 -12.25 9.74 21.02
CA GLU A 42 -13.69 9.48 21.02
C GLU A 42 -14.08 8.59 22.21
N PRO A 43 -15.00 9.03 23.08
CA PRO A 43 -15.44 8.23 24.22
C PRO A 43 -16.19 6.99 23.71
N GLY A 44 -15.55 5.83 23.84
CA GLY A 44 -16.15 4.51 23.66
C GLY A 44 -15.91 3.69 24.91
N THR A 45 -16.95 3.02 25.41
CA THR A 45 -16.77 2.00 26.45
C THR A 45 -16.31 0.72 25.78
N PHE A 46 -15.14 0.21 26.12
CA PHE A 46 -14.74 -1.13 25.72
C PHE A 46 -15.55 -2.11 26.57
N VAL A 47 -16.53 -2.79 25.98
CA VAL A 47 -17.26 -3.85 26.65
C VAL A 47 -16.61 -5.17 26.28
N VAL A 48 -16.05 -5.83 27.30
CA VAL A 48 -15.56 -7.20 27.20
C VAL A 48 -16.81 -8.09 27.10
N LEU A 49 -16.98 -8.80 25.98
CA LEU A 49 -18.01 -9.84 25.91
C LEU A 49 -17.54 -11.04 26.75
N PRO A 50 -18.34 -11.49 27.73
CA PRO A 50 -17.91 -12.48 28.71
C PRO A 50 -17.59 -13.85 28.12
N ASP A 51 -18.10 -14.20 26.94
CA ASP A 51 -18.08 -15.60 26.49
C ASP A 51 -16.88 -15.99 25.61
N ASN A 52 -16.19 -15.05 24.95
CA ASN A 52 -15.16 -15.38 23.96
C ASN A 52 -13.84 -14.59 24.08
N GLY A 53 -13.67 -13.79 25.14
CA GLY A 53 -12.52 -12.87 25.27
C GLY A 53 -12.49 -11.82 24.15
N SER A 54 -13.60 -11.63 23.43
CA SER A 54 -13.74 -10.65 22.37
C SER A 54 -14.07 -9.28 22.96
N TYR A 55 -13.27 -8.29 22.60
CA TYR A 55 -13.51 -6.90 22.96
C TYR A 55 -14.45 -6.28 21.92
N THR A 56 -15.60 -5.77 22.35
CA THR A 56 -16.45 -4.92 21.51
C THR A 56 -16.52 -3.53 22.11
N SER A 57 -16.11 -2.51 21.36
CA SER A 57 -16.33 -1.14 21.81
C SER A 57 -17.81 -0.77 21.63
N LEU A 58 -18.53 -0.52 22.73
CA LEU A 58 -19.75 0.28 22.71
C LEU A 58 -19.33 1.74 22.56
N LYS A 59 -19.19 2.18 21.31
CA LYS A 59 -19.07 3.60 21.01
C LYS A 59 -20.46 4.24 21.10
N ASN A 60 -20.50 5.51 21.54
CA ASN A 60 -21.73 6.29 21.44
C ASN A 60 -22.19 6.28 19.97
N PRO A 61 -23.42 5.81 19.67
CA PRO A 61 -23.86 5.58 18.29
C PRO A 61 -23.82 6.85 17.44
N THR A 62 -24.08 8.03 18.02
CA THR A 62 -24.03 9.31 17.31
C THR A 62 -22.60 9.73 16.97
N ALA A 63 -21.67 9.59 17.93
CA ALA A 63 -20.25 9.86 17.69
C ALA A 63 -19.65 8.87 16.67
N GLN A 64 -20.04 7.59 16.75
CA GLN A 64 -19.63 6.57 15.80
C GLN A 64 -20.16 6.85 14.38
N ALA A 65 -21.43 7.22 14.26
CA ALA A 65 -22.03 7.60 12.98
C ALA A 65 -21.31 8.82 12.36
N LEU A 66 -21.01 9.84 13.16
CA LEU A 66 -20.25 11.01 12.71
C LEU A 66 -18.82 10.64 12.26
N SER A 67 -18.12 9.80 13.03
CA SER A 67 -16.77 9.31 12.72
C SER A 67 -16.72 8.52 11.41
N VAL A 68 -17.73 7.66 11.19
CA VAL A 68 -17.92 6.90 9.96
C VAL A 68 -18.22 7.84 8.80
N ALA A 69 -19.11 8.82 8.96
CA ALA A 69 -19.45 9.79 7.93
C ALA A 69 -18.23 10.62 7.49
N LEU A 70 -17.48 11.20 8.44
CA LEU A 70 -16.26 11.96 8.15
C LEU A 70 -15.20 11.10 7.46
N SER A 71 -15.00 9.86 7.94
CA SER A 71 -14.06 8.92 7.30
C SER A 71 -14.48 8.59 5.87
N SER A 72 -15.78 8.35 5.65
CA SER A 72 -16.33 8.07 4.32
C SER A 72 -16.15 9.25 3.37
N VAL A 73 -16.38 10.49 3.82
CA VAL A 73 -16.14 11.70 3.02
C VAL A 73 -14.67 11.79 2.58
N VAL A 74 -13.72 11.58 3.49
CA VAL A 74 -12.29 11.58 3.16
C VAL A 74 -11.94 10.47 2.16
N TYR A 75 -12.45 9.25 2.34
CA TYR A 75 -12.17 8.16 1.40
C TYR A 75 -12.79 8.38 0.02
N ILE A 76 -14.03 8.88 -0.05
CA ILE A 76 -14.71 9.18 -1.31
C ILE A 76 -13.96 10.29 -2.04
N THR A 77 -13.70 11.42 -1.38
CA THR A 77 -13.01 12.57 -2.00
C THR A 77 -11.62 12.20 -2.51
N THR A 78 -10.82 11.50 -1.71
CA THR A 78 -9.49 11.05 -2.14
C THR A 78 -9.55 10.06 -3.30
N THR A 79 -10.54 9.17 -3.34
CA THR A 79 -10.75 8.23 -4.44
C THR A 79 -11.17 8.94 -5.72
N VAL A 80 -12.09 9.90 -5.64
CA VAL A 80 -12.55 10.70 -6.79
C VAL A 80 -11.40 11.53 -7.35
N ILE A 81 -10.62 12.21 -6.50
CA ILE A 81 -9.44 12.96 -6.93
C ILE A 81 -8.44 12.03 -7.63
N ALA A 82 -8.17 10.86 -7.06
CA ALA A 82 -7.29 9.87 -7.67
C ALA A 82 -7.81 9.39 -9.04
N ALA A 83 -9.13 9.18 -9.16
CA ALA A 83 -9.78 8.80 -10.41
C ALA A 83 -9.58 9.87 -11.50
N ILE A 84 -9.87 11.13 -11.18
CA ILE A 84 -9.68 12.27 -12.10
C ILE A 84 -8.22 12.35 -12.57
N LEU A 85 -7.26 12.30 -11.64
CA LEU A 85 -5.85 12.34 -11.97
C LEU A 85 -5.41 11.14 -12.83
N ASN A 86 -5.98 9.95 -12.58
CA ASN A 86 -5.75 8.77 -13.39
C ASN A 86 -6.25 8.95 -14.82
N VAL A 87 -7.49 9.43 -15.00
CA VAL A 87 -8.08 9.70 -16.32
C VAL A 87 -7.28 10.75 -17.09
N LEU A 88 -6.90 11.86 -16.44
CA LEU A 88 -6.05 12.89 -17.06
C LEU A 88 -4.69 12.34 -17.50
N THR A 89 -4.14 11.37 -16.75
CA THR A 89 -2.91 10.71 -17.14
C THR A 89 -3.11 9.86 -18.40
N ILE A 90 -4.20 9.09 -18.47
CA ILE A 90 -4.56 8.26 -19.62
C ILE A 90 -4.74 9.12 -20.87
N ILE A 91 -5.51 10.22 -20.76
CA ILE A 91 -5.73 11.16 -21.87
C ILE A 91 -4.39 11.67 -22.41
N LYS A 92 -3.48 12.10 -21.53
CA LYS A 92 -2.16 12.57 -21.95
C LYS A 92 -1.34 11.47 -22.62
N PHE A 93 -1.38 10.24 -22.13
CA PHE A 93 -0.75 9.09 -22.78
C PHE A 93 -1.29 8.85 -24.20
N TYR A 94 -2.60 8.91 -24.40
CA TYR A 94 -3.22 8.79 -25.72
C TYR A 94 -2.82 9.95 -26.65
N LEU A 95 -2.72 11.17 -26.14
CA LEU A 95 -2.28 12.34 -26.92
C LEU A 95 -0.79 12.29 -27.27
N ARG A 96 0.05 11.63 -26.45
CA ARG A 96 1.51 11.54 -26.64
C ARG A 96 1.95 10.47 -27.65
N LYS A 97 1.01 9.73 -28.25
CA LYS A 97 1.24 8.54 -29.09
C LYS A 97 2.14 8.76 -30.32
N ASN A 98 2.55 10.00 -30.62
CA ASN A 98 3.44 10.35 -31.74
C ASN A 98 4.90 10.66 -31.37
N ILE A 99 5.33 10.57 -30.10
CA ILE A 99 6.71 10.93 -29.70
C ILE A 99 7.49 9.66 -29.31
N SER A 100 8.35 9.24 -30.24
CA SER A 100 9.17 8.04 -30.20
C SER A 100 10.29 8.13 -29.16
N SER A 101 10.14 7.40 -28.04
CA SER A 101 11.26 6.93 -27.22
C SER A 101 10.82 5.68 -26.45
N SER A 102 11.27 4.51 -26.91
CA SER A 102 10.74 3.21 -26.48
C SER A 102 10.95 2.94 -25.00
N ASN A 103 12.14 3.21 -24.46
CA ASN A 103 12.50 2.86 -23.08
C ASN A 103 11.83 3.74 -22.01
N VAL A 104 11.66 5.04 -22.29
CA VAL A 104 10.95 5.95 -21.37
C VAL A 104 9.48 5.58 -21.28
N ASN A 105 8.86 5.26 -22.42
CA ASN A 105 7.47 4.82 -22.48
C ASN A 105 7.22 3.51 -21.70
N VAL A 106 8.16 2.55 -21.70
CA VAL A 106 7.98 1.29 -20.94
C VAL A 106 7.93 1.54 -19.43
N ASN A 107 8.83 2.39 -18.90
CA ASN A 107 8.88 2.68 -17.47
C ASN A 107 7.68 3.51 -17.02
N GLU A 108 7.27 4.52 -17.79
CA GLU A 108 6.06 5.30 -17.51
C GLU A 108 4.80 4.40 -17.53
N THR A 109 4.71 3.46 -18.48
CA THR A 109 3.59 2.49 -18.58
C THR A 109 3.53 1.55 -17.37
N ARG A 110 4.69 1.03 -16.92
CA ARG A 110 4.75 0.19 -15.71
C ARG A 110 4.31 0.96 -14.46
N LEU A 111 4.79 2.19 -14.29
CA LEU A 111 4.37 3.09 -13.21
C LEU A 111 2.87 3.38 -13.26
N PHE A 112 2.31 3.55 -14.46
CA PHE A 112 0.88 3.72 -14.66
C PHE A 112 0.12 2.48 -14.18
N LEU A 113 0.48 1.28 -14.65
CA LEU A 113 -0.18 0.02 -14.33
C LEU A 113 -0.22 -0.22 -12.82
N VAL A 114 0.92 -0.07 -12.15
CA VAL A 114 1.00 -0.20 -10.69
C VAL A 114 0.09 0.79 -9.97
N SER A 115 0.16 2.07 -10.34
CA SER A 115 -0.69 3.08 -9.72
C SER A 115 -2.17 2.84 -10.02
N PHE A 116 -2.50 2.20 -11.13
CA PHE A 116 -3.87 1.84 -11.49
C PHE A 116 -4.38 0.63 -10.68
N VAL A 117 -3.57 -0.40 -10.48
CA VAL A 117 -3.90 -1.54 -9.60
C VAL A 117 -4.16 -1.07 -8.17
N ILE A 118 -3.29 -0.21 -7.63
CA ILE A 118 -3.47 0.40 -6.30
C ILE A 118 -4.77 1.22 -6.26
N PHE A 119 -5.09 1.95 -7.33
CA PHE A 119 -6.35 2.69 -7.43
C PHE A 119 -7.58 1.78 -7.43
N ILE A 120 -7.57 0.64 -8.13
CA ILE A 120 -8.68 -0.33 -8.11
C ILE A 120 -8.93 -0.84 -6.68
N ALA A 121 -7.86 -1.22 -5.98
CA ALA A 121 -7.99 -1.69 -4.60
C ALA A 121 -8.54 -0.59 -3.66
N GLN A 122 -8.11 0.67 -3.86
CA GLN A 122 -8.68 1.82 -3.14
C GLN A 122 -10.16 2.02 -3.48
N LEU A 123 -10.55 1.91 -4.76
CA LEU A 123 -11.93 2.04 -5.22
C LEU A 123 -12.82 0.97 -4.59
N LEU A 124 -12.38 -0.29 -4.58
CA LEU A 124 -13.10 -1.40 -3.93
C LEU A 124 -13.29 -1.14 -2.43
N ARG A 125 -12.24 -0.69 -1.74
CA ARG A 125 -12.34 -0.33 -0.31
C ARG A 125 -13.35 0.78 -0.07
N THR A 126 -13.33 1.83 -0.89
CA THR A 126 -14.29 2.94 -0.81
C THR A 126 -15.71 2.45 -1.08
N LEU A 127 -15.91 1.62 -2.11
CA LEU A 127 -17.21 1.03 -2.43
C LEU A 127 -17.76 0.22 -1.25
N CYS A 128 -16.96 -0.66 -0.65
CA CYS A 128 -17.39 -1.42 0.53
C CYS A 128 -17.73 -0.51 1.72
N THR A 129 -16.99 0.57 1.93
CA THR A 129 -17.26 1.54 3.00
C THR A 129 -18.59 2.26 2.76
N VAL A 130 -18.86 2.68 1.52
CA VAL A 130 -20.11 3.33 1.11
C VAL A 130 -21.29 2.36 1.23
N LEU A 131 -21.18 1.13 0.72
CA LEU A 131 -22.23 0.13 0.80
C LEU A 131 -22.62 -0.17 2.24
N ARG A 132 -21.64 -0.31 3.15
CA ARG A 132 -21.91 -0.47 4.59
C ARG A 132 -22.65 0.72 5.19
N SER A 133 -22.38 1.93 4.70
CA SER A 133 -23.06 3.14 5.18
C SER A 133 -24.47 3.30 4.62
N LEU A 134 -24.72 2.84 3.39
CA LEU A 134 -26.03 2.92 2.74
C LEU A 134 -27.00 1.84 3.21
N PHE A 135 -26.48 0.67 3.59
CA PHE A 135 -27.26 -0.49 4.02
C PHE A 135 -26.80 -0.98 5.40
N PRO A 136 -26.91 -0.15 6.46
CA PRO A 136 -26.42 -0.48 7.79
C PRO A 136 -27.17 -1.66 8.44
N ASP A 137 -28.44 -1.86 8.07
CA ASP A 137 -29.31 -2.90 8.64
C ASP A 137 -29.24 -4.24 7.92
N ASP A 138 -28.59 -4.30 6.75
CA ASP A 138 -28.39 -5.54 6.02
C ASP A 138 -27.26 -6.36 6.68
N LYS A 139 -27.67 -7.31 7.51
CA LYS A 139 -26.75 -8.19 8.26
C LYS A 139 -25.89 -9.06 7.34
N VAL A 140 -26.43 -9.49 6.20
CA VAL A 140 -25.71 -10.36 5.25
C VAL A 140 -24.65 -9.55 4.53
N LEU A 141 -25.02 -8.41 3.97
CA LEU A 141 -24.09 -7.51 3.30
C LEU A 141 -23.02 -7.00 4.26
N THR A 142 -23.40 -6.64 5.49
CA THR A 142 -22.46 -6.19 6.52
C THR A 142 -21.47 -7.30 6.91
N ALA A 143 -21.90 -8.55 7.02
CA ALA A 143 -21.02 -9.69 7.30
C ALA A 143 -20.02 -9.93 6.15
N VAL A 144 -20.50 -9.90 4.90
CA VAL A 144 -19.64 -10.04 3.70
C VAL A 144 -18.65 -8.89 3.60
N ILE A 145 -19.09 -7.65 3.81
CA ILE A 145 -18.19 -6.49 3.79
C ILE A 145 -17.17 -6.57 4.92
N SER A 146 -17.57 -6.96 6.13
CA SER A 146 -16.68 -7.03 7.29
C SER A 146 -15.59 -8.10 7.15
N THR A 147 -15.86 -9.16 6.37
CA THR A 147 -14.87 -10.19 6.02
C THR A 147 -14.02 -9.80 4.81
N ALA A 148 -14.59 -9.12 3.81
CA ALA A 148 -13.87 -8.69 2.61
C ALA A 148 -12.93 -7.48 2.85
N LEU A 149 -13.34 -6.49 3.67
CA LEU A 149 -12.57 -5.25 3.90
C LEU A 149 -11.14 -5.50 4.41
N PRO A 150 -10.91 -6.38 5.40
CA PRO A 150 -9.58 -6.69 5.90
C PRO A 150 -8.71 -7.33 4.82
N ILE A 151 -9.28 -8.24 4.02
CA ILE A 151 -8.58 -8.91 2.91
C ILE A 151 -8.16 -7.88 1.86
N ILE A 152 -9.08 -7.02 1.43
CA ILE A 152 -8.79 -5.94 0.48
C ILE A 152 -7.73 -4.98 1.04
N SER A 153 -7.81 -4.66 2.34
CA SER A 153 -6.85 -3.77 3.01
C SER A 153 -5.45 -4.40 3.10
N ASN A 154 -5.37 -5.71 3.35
CA ASN A 154 -4.11 -6.44 3.35
C ASN A 154 -3.50 -6.51 1.95
N ILE A 155 -4.30 -6.83 0.93
CA ILE A 155 -3.86 -6.80 -0.47
C ILE A 155 -3.34 -5.41 -0.82
N PHE A 156 -4.04 -4.35 -0.40
CA PHE A 156 -3.62 -2.97 -0.61
C PHE A 156 -2.29 -2.66 0.09
N ALA A 157 -2.13 -3.03 1.36
CA ALA A 157 -0.90 -2.82 2.12
C ALA A 157 0.30 -3.53 1.48
N TRP A 158 0.09 -4.76 0.99
CA TRP A 158 1.13 -5.54 0.30
C TRP A 158 1.42 -5.00 -1.10
N SER A 159 0.40 -4.49 -1.79
CA SER A 159 0.54 -3.97 -3.15
C SER A 159 1.57 -2.85 -3.23
N GLY A 160 1.68 -1.98 -2.21
CA GLY A 160 2.68 -0.92 -2.17
C GLY A 160 4.12 -1.43 -2.16
N SER A 161 4.41 -2.41 -1.30
CA SER A 161 5.75 -3.01 -1.17
C SER A 161 6.12 -3.83 -2.40
N VAL A 162 5.18 -4.64 -2.91
CA VAL A 162 5.37 -5.43 -4.14
C VAL A 162 5.57 -4.52 -5.35
N SER A 163 4.85 -3.40 -5.39
CA SER A 163 4.99 -2.39 -6.45
C SER A 163 6.38 -1.77 -6.50
N LEU A 164 6.98 -1.44 -5.35
CA LEU A 164 8.35 -0.93 -5.29
C LEU A 164 9.36 -1.96 -5.79
N LEU A 165 9.16 -3.24 -5.43
CA LEU A 165 10.03 -4.35 -5.82
C LEU A 165 9.91 -4.68 -7.32
N LEU A 166 8.72 -4.53 -7.89
CA LEU A 166 8.47 -4.75 -9.32
C LEU A 166 8.95 -3.60 -10.19
N LEU A 167 8.85 -2.35 -9.72
CA LEU A 167 9.16 -1.16 -10.52
C LEU A 167 10.62 -0.72 -10.47
N SER A 168 11.31 -0.94 -9.36
CA SER A 168 12.69 -0.49 -9.20
C SER A 168 13.68 -1.60 -9.59
N PRO A 169 14.38 -1.50 -10.73
CA PRO A 169 15.41 -2.47 -11.10
C PRO A 169 16.56 -2.49 -10.07
N THR A 170 16.84 -1.36 -9.41
CA THR A 170 17.83 -1.28 -8.33
C THR A 170 17.39 -2.10 -7.12
N THR A 171 16.15 -1.90 -6.66
CA THR A 171 15.59 -2.66 -5.52
C THR A 171 15.46 -4.14 -5.85
N ARG A 172 15.15 -4.48 -7.11
CA ARG A 172 15.14 -5.88 -7.57
C ARG A 172 16.53 -6.50 -7.54
N LYS A 173 17.56 -5.76 -8.00
CA LYS A 173 18.97 -6.22 -7.94
C LYS A 173 19.44 -6.42 -6.50
N GLU A 174 19.12 -5.50 -5.59
CA GLU A 174 19.46 -5.62 -4.16
C GLU A 174 18.71 -6.76 -3.48
N TYR A 175 17.42 -6.95 -3.77
CA TYR A 175 16.65 -8.06 -3.22
C TYR A 175 17.19 -9.42 -3.72
N LEU A 176 17.50 -9.51 -5.01
CA LEU A 176 18.12 -10.70 -5.60
C LEU A 176 19.53 -10.94 -5.04
N SER A 177 20.33 -9.89 -4.80
CA SER A 177 21.67 -10.06 -4.23
C SER A 177 21.61 -10.56 -2.79
N PHE A 178 20.64 -10.12 -1.97
CA PHE A 178 20.40 -10.68 -0.64
C PHE A 178 20.03 -12.18 -0.69
N TYR A 179 19.16 -12.57 -1.62
CA TYR A 179 18.69 -13.96 -1.75
C TYR A 179 19.77 -14.90 -2.33
N LEU A 180 20.51 -14.43 -3.34
CA LEU A 180 21.61 -15.17 -3.95
C LEU A 180 22.82 -15.26 -3.01
N CYS A 181 23.11 -14.21 -2.24
CA CYS A 181 24.15 -14.24 -1.20
C CYS A 181 23.83 -15.29 -0.12
N LYS A 182 22.56 -15.40 0.32
CA LYS A 182 22.14 -16.47 1.25
C LYS A 182 22.29 -17.88 0.67
N LYS A 183 21.94 -18.10 -0.61
CA LYS A 183 22.15 -19.40 -1.27
C LYS A 183 23.64 -19.73 -1.47
N CYS A 184 24.46 -18.76 -1.86
CA CYS A 184 25.92 -18.95 -1.98
C CYS A 184 26.58 -19.23 -0.63
N LEU A 185 26.12 -18.58 0.46
CA LEU A 185 26.61 -18.87 1.80
C LEU A 185 26.26 -20.30 2.23
N GLN A 186 25.03 -20.76 2.01
CA GLN A 186 24.63 -22.14 2.35
C GLN A 186 25.41 -23.20 1.56
N ILE A 187 25.74 -22.94 0.28
CA ILE A 187 26.56 -23.86 -0.52
C ILE A 187 28.00 -23.94 0.02
N LYS A 188 28.55 -22.83 0.53
CA LYS A 188 29.88 -22.81 1.17
C LYS A 188 29.91 -23.54 2.51
N THR A 189 28.85 -23.47 3.32
CA THR A 189 28.82 -24.17 4.61
C THR A 189 28.73 -25.69 4.46
N ILE A 190 28.10 -26.19 3.39
CA ILE A 190 27.99 -27.64 3.13
C ILE A 190 29.29 -28.21 2.55
N THR A 191 30.05 -27.43 1.77
CA THR A 191 31.29 -27.90 1.13
C THR A 191 32.53 -27.86 2.05
N PHE A 192 32.51 -27.13 3.17
CA PHE A 192 33.64 -27.10 4.13
C PHE A 192 33.55 -28.14 5.25
N SER A 193 32.48 -28.94 5.34
CA SER A 193 32.31 -29.99 6.36
C SER A 193 32.82 -31.38 5.94
N SER A 194 33.61 -31.50 4.87
CA SER A 194 34.06 -32.79 4.33
C SER A 194 35.56 -32.91 4.06
N LYS A 195 36.41 -32.19 4.83
CA LYS A 195 37.82 -32.59 4.92
C LYS A 195 37.99 -33.57 6.09
N PRO A 196 38.34 -34.85 5.86
CA PRO A 196 38.68 -35.75 6.94
C PRO A 196 39.95 -35.24 7.62
N ALA A 197 39.97 -35.32 8.94
CA ALA A 197 41.15 -35.05 9.75
C ALA A 197 42.28 -35.98 9.28
N ALA A 198 43.36 -35.40 8.75
CA ALA A 198 44.56 -36.16 8.40
C ALA A 198 45.10 -36.82 9.67
N GLN A 199 45.13 -38.15 9.68
CA GLN A 199 45.78 -38.96 10.69
C GLN A 199 47.29 -38.65 10.69
N MET A 200 47.80 -38.20 11.82
CA MET A 200 49.23 -38.13 12.09
C MET A 200 49.78 -39.55 12.17
N THR A 201 50.73 -39.89 11.30
CA THR A 201 51.65 -41.00 11.53
C THR A 201 52.87 -40.45 12.29
N PRO A 202 53.27 -41.04 13.43
CA PRO A 202 54.46 -40.61 14.13
C PRO A 202 55.70 -41.18 13.43
N ILE A 203 56.69 -40.31 13.18
CA ILE A 203 58.05 -40.72 12.85
C ILE A 203 58.80 -40.80 14.18
N SER A 204 58.99 -42.03 14.69
CA SER A 204 60.19 -42.54 15.36
C SER A 204 59.94 -43.96 15.83
#